data_AF-A0A358EKJ1-F1
#
_entry.id   AF-A0A358EKJ1-F1
#
_cell.length_a   1.000
_cell.length_b   1.000
_cell.length_c   1.000
_cell.angle_alpha   90.00
_cell.angle_beta   90.00
_cell.angle_gamma   90.00
#
_symmetry.space_group_name_H-M   'P 1'
#
loop_
_entity.id
_entity.type
_entity.pdbx_description
1 polymer ?
#
loop_
_entity_poly.entity_id
_entity_poly.type
_entity_poly.pdbx_seq_one_letter_code
_entity_poly.pdbx_strand_id
1 'polypeptide(L)'
;MIMRMKTDLQLYKIGAIARLTGINPVTIRMWQTRYNAVEPVRTEGKQRLYTENDVTKLSLLKELTEQGDSIGMIANLTVEELENRLSEQETKRGPNEISSKQTPIKVAVLGHGFPLFSNTKIGNYAAPLELVGKFTPDDAFSKDIQACKPDLLIFQVASLQPDSPGMIREAIKLSEAKGACVVYAFGSKKVVKDL
;
A
#
# COMPACT_ATOMS: atom_id res chain seq x y z
N MET A 1 34.81 -13.71 -4.17
CA MET A 1 34.10 -14.02 -5.42
C MET A 1 32.68 -13.50 -5.26
N ILE A 2 32.36 -12.35 -5.88
CA ILE A 2 31.09 -11.64 -5.68
C ILE A 2 29.97 -12.40 -6.41
N MET A 3 29.02 -12.97 -5.66
CA MET A 3 27.84 -13.59 -6.25
C MET A 3 26.86 -12.50 -6.72
N ARG A 4 26.67 -12.49 -8.02
CA ARG A 4 25.81 -11.60 -8.81
C ARG A 4 24.35 -11.86 -8.42
N MET A 5 23.69 -10.92 -7.76
CA MET A 5 22.23 -10.93 -7.61
C MET A 5 21.61 -10.78 -9.00
N LYS A 6 21.01 -11.86 -9.51
CA LYS A 6 20.03 -11.77 -10.60
C LYS A 6 18.75 -11.22 -9.98
N THR A 7 18.54 -9.92 -10.06
CA THR A 7 17.21 -9.34 -9.92
C THR A 7 16.44 -9.82 -11.14
N ASP A 8 15.60 -10.84 -11.00
CA ASP A 8 14.64 -11.18 -12.04
C ASP A 8 13.74 -9.96 -12.23
N LEU A 9 13.97 -9.22 -13.32
CA LEU A 9 13.18 -8.04 -13.68
C LEU A 9 11.74 -8.51 -13.90
N GLN A 10 10.89 -8.32 -12.90
CA GLN A 10 9.49 -8.66 -13.00
C GLN A 10 8.83 -7.72 -14.01
N LEU A 11 8.40 -8.30 -15.13
CA LEU A 11 7.81 -7.58 -16.24
C LEU A 11 6.28 -7.72 -16.22
N TYR A 12 5.60 -6.58 -16.32
CA TYR A 12 4.15 -6.45 -16.21
C TYR A 12 3.51 -6.13 -17.55
N LYS A 13 2.36 -6.74 -17.83
CA LYS A 13 1.48 -6.30 -18.94
C LYS A 13 0.72 -5.05 -18.52
N ILE A 14 0.23 -4.27 -19.50
CA ILE A 14 -0.54 -3.05 -19.24
C ILE A 14 -1.75 -3.27 -18.31
N GLY A 15 -2.41 -4.44 -18.40
CA GLY A 15 -3.53 -4.77 -17.51
C GLY A 15 -3.11 -5.02 -16.05
N ALA A 16 -1.91 -5.53 -15.82
CA ALA A 16 -1.35 -5.68 -14.48
C ALA A 16 -0.98 -4.32 -13.89
N ILE A 17 -0.27 -3.48 -14.67
CA ILE A 17 0.03 -2.11 -14.25
C ILE A 17 -1.23 -1.32 -13.91
N ALA A 18 -2.26 -1.38 -14.75
CA ALA A 18 -3.52 -0.68 -14.50
C ALA A 18 -4.17 -1.08 -13.17
N ARG A 19 -4.05 -2.36 -12.76
CA ARG A 19 -4.52 -2.82 -11.45
C ARG A 19 -3.64 -2.34 -10.30
N LEU A 20 -2.33 -2.31 -10.50
CA LEU A 20 -1.37 -1.89 -9.48
C LEU A 20 -1.41 -0.37 -9.23
N THR A 21 -1.55 0.43 -10.29
CA THR A 21 -1.52 1.90 -10.20
C THR A 21 -2.92 2.51 -10.09
N GLY A 22 -3.97 1.75 -10.40
CA GLY A 22 -5.35 2.26 -10.49
C GLY A 22 -5.61 3.16 -11.69
N ILE A 23 -4.67 3.27 -12.64
CA ILE A 23 -4.80 4.12 -13.83
C ILE A 23 -5.44 3.31 -14.97
N ASN A 24 -6.41 3.91 -15.66
CA ASN A 24 -7.00 3.28 -16.85
C ASN A 24 -5.92 2.99 -17.92
N PRO A 25 -5.90 1.79 -18.54
CA PRO A 25 -4.97 1.46 -19.63
C PRO A 25 -4.91 2.49 -20.76
N VAL A 26 -6.03 3.15 -21.07
CA VAL A 26 -6.10 4.21 -22.09
C VAL A 26 -5.27 5.42 -21.65
N THR A 27 -5.38 5.84 -20.39
CA THR A 27 -4.61 6.95 -19.83
C THR A 27 -3.11 6.62 -19.79
N ILE A 28 -2.73 5.42 -19.37
CA ILE A 28 -1.32 4.97 -19.41
C ILE A 28 -0.76 5.05 -20.83
N ARG A 29 -1.53 4.59 -21.84
CA ARG A 29 -1.12 4.71 -23.24
C ARG A 29 -0.97 6.15 -23.68
N MET A 30 -1.89 7.03 -23.29
CA MET A 30 -1.81 8.45 -23.61
C MET A 30 -0.58 9.11 -22.98
N TRP A 31 -0.29 8.79 -21.72
CA TRP A 31 0.89 9.28 -21.01
C TRP A 31 2.19 8.80 -21.65
N GLN A 32 2.21 7.53 -22.06
CA GLN A 32 3.31 6.97 -22.83
C GLN A 32 3.46 7.68 -24.18
N THR A 33 2.42 7.76 -25.00
CA THR A 33 2.56 8.20 -26.40
C THR A 33 2.73 9.70 -26.54
N ARG A 34 2.11 10.50 -25.67
CA ARG A 34 2.16 11.97 -25.75
C ARG A 34 3.30 12.58 -24.95
N TYR A 35 3.66 11.98 -23.83
CA TYR A 35 4.59 12.57 -22.88
C TYR A 35 5.80 11.69 -22.58
N ASN A 36 5.93 10.53 -23.22
CA ASN A 36 6.99 9.56 -22.99
C ASN A 36 7.18 9.23 -21.49
N ALA A 37 6.07 9.21 -20.74
CA ALA A 37 6.11 9.11 -19.28
C ALA A 37 6.78 7.82 -18.77
N VAL A 38 6.70 6.74 -19.55
CA VAL A 38 7.34 5.45 -19.27
C VAL A 38 7.81 4.81 -20.57
N GLU A 39 8.86 4.00 -20.49
CA GLU A 39 9.47 3.33 -21.64
C GLU A 39 9.36 1.81 -21.50
N PRO A 40 8.24 1.20 -21.97
CA PRO A 40 8.06 -0.23 -21.85
C PRO A 40 9.04 -0.99 -22.75
N VAL A 41 9.60 -2.06 -22.19
CA VAL A 41 10.39 -3.05 -22.91
C VAL A 41 9.52 -3.73 -23.96
N ARG A 42 10.01 -3.79 -25.20
CA ARG A 42 9.37 -4.57 -26.27
C ARG A 42 9.92 -5.98 -26.25
N THR A 43 9.04 -6.97 -26.17
CA THR A 43 9.42 -8.38 -26.37
C THR A 43 9.54 -8.71 -27.86
N GLU A 44 10.17 -9.86 -28.17
CA GLU A 44 10.22 -10.42 -29.53
C GLU A 44 8.82 -10.54 -30.17
N GLY A 45 7.78 -10.76 -29.35
CA GLY A 45 6.37 -10.79 -29.76
C GLY A 45 5.70 -9.41 -29.95
N LYS A 46 6.45 -8.31 -30.05
CA LYS A 46 5.97 -6.91 -30.19
C LYS A 46 5.04 -6.44 -29.06
N GLN A 47 4.99 -7.13 -27.92
CA GLN A 47 4.18 -6.70 -26.77
C GLN A 47 4.96 -5.72 -25.90
N ARG A 48 4.24 -4.74 -25.32
CA ARG A 48 4.79 -3.80 -24.34
C ARG A 48 4.76 -4.43 -22.96
N LEU A 49 5.92 -4.55 -22.34
CA LEU A 49 6.09 -4.96 -20.96
C LEU A 49 6.70 -3.82 -20.15
N TYR A 50 6.24 -3.69 -18.93
CA TYR A 50 6.62 -2.61 -18.04
C TYR A 50 7.36 -3.18 -16.84
N THR A 51 8.26 -2.41 -16.27
CA THR A 51 9.06 -2.76 -15.11
C THR A 51 8.35 -2.38 -13.82
N GLU A 52 8.88 -2.82 -12.68
CA GLU A 52 8.44 -2.33 -11.37
C GLU A 52 8.69 -0.82 -11.22
N ASN A 53 9.79 -0.31 -11.78
CA ASN A 53 10.08 1.12 -11.79
C ASN A 53 9.01 1.93 -12.56
N ASP A 54 8.46 1.38 -13.64
CA ASP A 54 7.34 2.00 -14.35
C ASP A 54 6.07 2.04 -13.49
N VAL A 55 5.83 1.03 -12.65
CA VAL A 55 4.71 1.02 -11.70
C VAL A 55 4.88 2.16 -10.70
N THR A 56 6.05 2.27 -10.08
CA THR A 56 6.36 3.35 -9.11
C THR A 56 6.20 4.72 -9.75
N LYS A 57 6.79 4.93 -10.93
CA LYS A 57 6.71 6.20 -11.64
C LYS A 57 5.26 6.58 -11.99
N LEU A 58 4.48 5.63 -12.50
CA LEU A 58 3.07 5.88 -12.85
C LEU A 58 2.22 6.21 -11.61
N SER A 59 2.46 5.56 -10.48
CA SER A 59 1.77 5.88 -9.22
C SER A 59 2.05 7.31 -8.75
N LEU A 60 3.31 7.75 -8.80
CA LEU A 60 3.69 9.11 -8.45
C LEU A 60 3.09 10.15 -9.41
N LEU A 61 3.11 9.87 -10.72
CA LEU A 61 2.48 10.73 -11.72
C LEU A 61 0.97 10.87 -11.47
N LYS A 62 0.28 9.77 -11.16
CA LYS A 62 -1.15 9.79 -10.79
C LYS A 62 -1.37 10.72 -9.61
N GLU A 63 -0.64 10.53 -8.52
CA GLU A 63 -0.80 11.33 -7.32
C GLU A 63 -0.58 12.83 -7.58
N LEU A 64 0.52 13.20 -8.24
CA LEU A 64 0.79 14.59 -8.57
C LEU A 64 -0.27 15.19 -9.52
N THR A 65 -0.76 14.43 -10.50
CA THR A 65 -1.87 14.90 -11.35
C THR A 65 -3.17 15.10 -10.59
N GLU A 66 -3.49 14.23 -9.63
CA GLU A 66 -4.65 14.37 -8.73
C GLU A 66 -4.49 15.58 -7.79
N GLN A 67 -3.25 15.95 -7.47
CA GLN A 67 -2.91 17.13 -6.68
C GLN A 67 -2.91 18.44 -7.49
N GLY A 68 -3.09 18.37 -8.81
CA GLY A 68 -3.25 19.53 -9.69
C GLY A 68 -2.05 19.80 -10.61
N ASP A 69 -1.00 18.97 -10.57
CA ASP A 69 0.09 19.10 -11.54
C ASP A 69 -0.37 18.69 -12.94
N SER A 70 0.09 19.44 -13.94
CA SER A 70 -0.10 19.05 -15.32
C SER A 70 0.83 17.88 -15.68
N ILE A 71 0.28 16.83 -16.30
CA ILE A 71 1.07 15.67 -16.73
C ILE A 71 2.27 16.06 -17.61
N GLY A 72 2.12 17.09 -18.45
CA GLY A 72 3.20 17.57 -19.32
C GLY A 72 4.40 18.13 -18.56
N MET A 73 4.20 18.64 -17.33
CA MET A 73 5.27 19.16 -16.50
C MET A 73 6.03 18.07 -15.75
N ILE A 74 5.33 16.98 -15.38
CA ILE A 74 5.86 15.95 -14.48
C ILE A 74 6.26 14.65 -15.19
N ALA A 75 5.76 14.35 -16.39
CA ALA A 75 5.98 13.07 -17.07
C ALA A 75 7.46 12.69 -17.30
N ASN A 76 8.31 13.69 -17.54
CA ASN A 76 9.73 13.49 -17.81
C ASN A 76 10.62 13.52 -16.56
N LEU A 77 10.05 13.77 -15.38
CA LEU A 77 10.78 13.71 -14.14
C LEU A 77 11.17 12.27 -13.79
N THR A 78 12.30 12.14 -13.13
CA THR A 78 12.74 10.90 -12.48
C THR A 78 11.85 10.58 -11.28
N VAL A 79 11.91 9.35 -10.79
CA VAL A 79 11.17 8.93 -9.59
C VAL A 79 11.55 9.81 -8.39
N GLU A 80 12.84 10.06 -8.18
CA GLU A 80 13.36 10.91 -7.10
C GLU A 80 12.84 12.36 -7.20
N GLU A 81 12.80 12.94 -8.41
CA GLU A 81 12.26 14.29 -8.62
C GLU A 81 10.75 14.37 -8.38
N LEU A 82 10.00 13.33 -8.75
CA LEU A 82 8.56 13.23 -8.48
C LEU A 82 8.30 13.12 -6.97
N GLU A 83 9.07 12.31 -6.25
CA GLU A 83 9.00 12.18 -4.79
C GLU A 83 9.34 13.49 -4.08
N ASN A 84 10.39 14.18 -4.52
CA ASN A 84 10.74 15.51 -4.00
C ASN A 84 9.62 16.52 -4.24
N ARG A 85 9.05 16.54 -5.45
CA ARG A 85 7.93 17.44 -5.79
C ARG A 85 6.71 17.18 -4.93
N LEU A 86 6.40 15.91 -4.67
CA LEU A 86 5.30 15.52 -3.79
C LEU A 86 5.52 16.06 -2.38
N SER A 87 6.74 15.87 -1.86
CA SER A 87 7.16 16.39 -0.55
C SER A 87 7.10 17.92 -0.46
N GLU A 88 7.42 18.63 -1.55
CA GLU A 88 7.33 20.10 -1.65
C GLU A 88 5.87 20.60 -1.67
N GLN A 89 4.97 19.88 -2.33
CA GLN A 89 3.54 20.23 -2.34
C GLN A 89 2.90 20.04 -0.97
N GLU A 90 3.34 19.03 -0.22
CA GLU A 90 2.94 18.80 1.17
C GLU A 90 3.38 19.95 2.08
N THR A 91 4.57 20.51 1.88
CA THR A 91 5.05 21.65 2.69
C THR A 91 4.34 22.95 2.34
N LYS A 92 3.99 23.16 1.07
CA LYS A 92 3.29 24.37 0.58
C LYS A 92 1.80 24.40 0.87
N ARG A 93 1.15 23.24 1.04
CA ARG A 93 -0.26 23.15 1.43
C ARG A 93 -0.53 23.63 2.87
N GLY A 94 0.51 24.06 3.60
CA GLY A 94 0.44 24.25 5.04
C GLY A 94 0.18 22.90 5.72
N PRO A 95 0.34 22.79 7.04
CA PRO A 95 -0.16 21.61 7.72
C PRO A 95 -1.67 21.55 7.47
N ASN A 96 -2.11 20.66 6.59
CA ASN A 96 -3.42 20.05 6.76
C ASN A 96 -3.41 19.56 8.21
N GLU A 97 -4.21 20.16 9.10
CA GLU A 97 -4.15 19.99 10.57
C GLU A 97 -4.27 18.52 11.04
N ILE A 98 -4.49 17.61 10.10
CA ILE A 98 -4.48 16.18 10.27
C ILE A 98 -3.04 15.63 10.39
N SER A 99 -2.03 16.10 9.64
CA SER A 99 -0.77 15.31 9.53
C SER A 99 0.42 15.73 10.42
N SER A 100 0.42 16.91 11.06
CA SER A 100 1.59 17.38 11.85
C SER A 100 1.47 17.23 13.37
N LYS A 101 0.34 16.71 13.86
CA LYS A 101 0.12 16.32 15.28
C LYS A 101 -0.29 14.86 15.48
N GLN A 102 -0.43 14.07 14.41
CA GLN A 102 -0.81 12.68 14.55
C GLN A 102 0.38 11.85 15.03
N THR A 103 0.32 11.45 16.30
CA THR A 103 1.08 10.31 16.80
C THR A 103 0.91 9.16 15.82
N PRO A 104 2.00 8.47 15.42
CA PRO A 104 1.87 7.36 14.50
C PRO A 104 0.88 6.34 15.06
N ILE A 105 -0.07 5.91 14.22
CA ILE A 105 -1.05 4.90 14.63
C ILE A 105 -0.28 3.60 14.75
N LYS A 106 -0.24 3.05 15.96
CA LYS A 106 0.45 1.79 16.25
C LYS A 106 -0.40 0.64 15.74
N VAL A 107 0.13 -0.12 14.80
CA VAL A 107 -0.57 -1.23 14.16
C VAL A 107 0.07 -2.55 14.57
N ALA A 108 -0.74 -3.49 15.04
CA ALA A 108 -0.31 -4.89 15.19
C ALA A 108 -1.00 -5.76 14.13
N VAL A 109 -0.22 -6.56 13.41
CA VAL A 109 -0.72 -7.42 12.33
C VAL A 109 -0.82 -8.86 12.82
N LEU A 110 -1.99 -9.46 12.64
CA LEU A 110 -2.33 -10.83 13.00
C LEU A 110 -2.52 -11.64 11.72
N GLY A 111 -1.47 -12.32 11.29
CA GLY A 111 -1.48 -13.13 10.08
C GLY A 111 -0.11 -13.34 9.43
N HIS A 112 -0.04 -14.35 8.56
CA HIS A 112 1.21 -14.81 7.97
C HIS A 112 1.67 -13.99 6.75
N GLY A 113 0.76 -13.23 6.13
CA GLY A 113 0.90 -12.80 4.72
C GLY A 113 1.34 -11.36 4.45
N PHE A 114 1.75 -10.57 5.44
CA PHE A 114 2.28 -9.22 5.19
C PHE A 114 3.81 -9.18 5.24
N PRO A 115 4.50 -9.06 4.10
CA PRO A 115 5.92 -8.72 4.02
C PRO A 115 6.20 -7.21 3.89
N LEU A 116 5.19 -6.35 3.70
CA LEU A 116 5.41 -4.96 3.23
C LEU A 116 5.49 -3.84 4.29
N PHE A 117 5.15 -4.10 5.56
CA PHE A 117 5.08 -3.05 6.58
C PHE A 117 6.42 -2.76 7.29
N SER A 118 7.57 -3.17 6.73
CA SER A 118 8.85 -3.07 7.45
C SER A 118 9.52 -1.69 7.38
N ASN A 119 8.97 -0.70 6.66
CA ASN A 119 9.29 0.74 6.77
C ASN A 119 8.65 1.62 5.69
N THR A 120 7.80 1.07 4.83
CA THR A 120 7.23 1.86 3.74
C THR A 120 6.10 2.72 4.30
N LYS A 121 6.27 4.05 4.23
CA LYS A 121 5.17 5.01 4.32
C LYS A 121 4.07 4.54 3.36
N ILE A 122 3.04 3.89 3.89
CA ILE A 122 1.81 3.60 3.16
C ILE A 122 1.28 4.98 2.77
N GLY A 123 1.04 5.19 1.47
CA GLY A 123 0.89 6.51 0.85
C GLY A 123 -0.03 7.50 1.57
N ASN A 124 0.03 8.75 1.12
CA ASN A 124 -0.47 10.01 1.72
C ASN A 124 -1.97 10.12 2.08
N TYR A 125 -2.67 9.04 2.41
CA TYR A 125 -4.09 9.02 2.74
C TYR A 125 -4.43 8.75 4.21
N ALA A 126 -3.46 8.61 5.13
CA ALA A 126 -3.74 8.55 6.56
C ALA A 126 -2.49 8.85 7.40
N ALA A 127 -2.69 9.10 8.69
CA ALA A 127 -1.65 9.20 9.71
C ALA A 127 -0.49 8.20 9.49
N PRO A 128 0.77 8.56 9.83
CA PRO A 128 1.87 7.62 9.73
C PRO A 128 1.55 6.34 10.52
N LEU A 129 1.57 5.18 9.85
CA LEU A 129 1.35 3.89 10.50
C LEU A 129 2.69 3.34 11.00
N GLU A 130 2.76 2.95 12.28
CA GLU A 130 3.93 2.29 12.87
C GLU A 130 3.58 0.83 13.16
N LEU A 131 4.27 -0.12 12.54
CA LEU A 131 4.09 -1.54 12.85
C LEU A 131 4.76 -1.87 14.18
N VAL A 132 3.97 -2.09 15.23
CA VAL A 132 4.48 -2.43 16.57
C VAL A 132 4.63 -3.92 16.82
N GLY A 133 4.06 -4.76 15.95
CA GLY A 133 4.22 -6.20 16.07
C GLY A 133 3.55 -6.98 14.94
N LYS A 134 4.12 -8.15 14.64
CA LYS A 134 3.56 -9.14 13.74
C LYS A 134 3.40 -10.45 14.50
N PHE A 135 2.20 -10.97 14.49
CA PHE A 135 1.75 -12.09 15.29
C PHE A 135 1.04 -13.10 14.40
N THR A 136 1.06 -14.37 14.78
CA THR A 136 0.20 -15.36 14.12
C THR A 136 -1.25 -15.22 14.65
N PRO A 137 -2.26 -15.72 13.94
CA PRO A 137 -3.63 -15.72 14.45
C PRO A 137 -3.77 -16.45 15.80
N ASP A 138 -2.93 -17.44 16.07
CA ASP A 138 -2.91 -18.19 17.34
C ASP A 138 -2.40 -17.31 18.50
N ASP A 139 -1.57 -16.32 18.20
CA ASP A 139 -1.05 -15.37 19.17
C ASP A 139 -2.02 -14.22 19.47
N ALA A 140 -3.20 -14.16 18.84
CA ALA A 140 -4.16 -13.04 18.94
C ALA A 140 -4.59 -12.67 20.37
N PHE A 141 -4.38 -13.58 21.32
CA PHE A 141 -4.71 -13.42 22.73
C PHE A 141 -3.47 -13.37 23.63
N SER A 142 -2.27 -13.28 23.05
CA SER A 142 -1.02 -13.27 23.80
C SER A 142 -0.80 -11.93 24.52
N LYS A 143 -0.07 -11.98 25.63
CA LYS A 143 0.36 -10.78 26.37
C LYS A 143 1.32 -9.91 25.56
N ASP A 144 1.95 -10.47 24.53
CA ASP A 144 2.90 -9.77 23.67
C ASP A 144 2.20 -8.71 22.83
N ILE A 145 0.97 -8.95 22.38
CA ILE A 145 0.15 -7.95 21.68
C ILE A 145 -0.20 -6.79 22.60
N GLN A 146 -0.59 -7.11 23.84
CA GLN A 146 -0.92 -6.09 24.85
C GLN A 146 0.32 -5.25 25.20
N ALA A 147 1.50 -5.86 25.28
CA ALA A 147 2.76 -5.16 25.56
C ALA A 147 3.09 -4.09 24.51
N CYS A 148 2.68 -4.32 23.26
CA CYS A 148 2.88 -3.37 22.15
C CYS A 148 1.92 -2.17 22.17
N LYS A 149 0.82 -2.22 22.93
CA LYS A 149 -0.24 -1.18 22.99
C LYS A 149 -0.65 -0.65 21.60
N PRO A 150 -1.16 -1.52 20.72
CA PRO A 150 -1.57 -1.10 19.38
C PRO A 150 -2.81 -0.21 19.43
N ASP A 151 -2.87 0.80 18.56
CA ASP A 151 -4.08 1.58 18.30
C ASP A 151 -5.05 0.81 17.39
N LEU A 152 -4.52 -0.02 16.48
CA LEU A 152 -5.29 -0.77 15.48
C LEU A 152 -4.76 -2.20 15.32
N LEU A 153 -5.67 -3.18 15.31
CA LEU A 153 -5.34 -4.56 14.93
C LEU A 153 -5.69 -4.80 13.45
N ILE A 154 -4.82 -5.51 12.72
CA ILE A 154 -5.13 -5.99 11.36
C ILE A 154 -5.21 -7.51 11.36
N PHE A 155 -6.40 -8.06 11.15
CA PHE A 155 -6.62 -9.50 11.00
C PHE A 155 -6.52 -9.89 9.54
N GLN A 156 -5.55 -10.72 9.19
CA GLN A 156 -5.43 -11.31 7.86
C GLN A 156 -5.79 -12.79 7.93
N VAL A 157 -6.99 -13.12 7.47
CA VAL A 157 -7.52 -14.50 7.50
C VAL A 157 -7.94 -14.94 6.10
N ALA A 158 -7.66 -16.18 5.73
CA ALA A 158 -8.08 -16.71 4.44
C ALA A 158 -9.61 -16.82 4.34
N SER A 159 -10.28 -17.15 5.46
CA SER A 159 -11.72 -17.30 5.52
C SER A 159 -12.28 -16.80 6.85
N LEU A 160 -13.39 -16.06 6.78
CA LEU A 160 -14.17 -15.65 7.95
C LEU A 160 -15.08 -16.80 8.40
N GLN A 161 -14.77 -17.34 9.57
CA GLN A 161 -15.55 -18.38 10.23
C GLN A 161 -16.67 -17.76 11.08
N PRO A 162 -17.72 -18.52 11.44
CA PRO A 162 -18.84 -18.02 12.24
C PRO A 162 -18.45 -17.44 13.61
N ASP A 163 -17.35 -17.91 14.19
CA ASP A 163 -16.77 -17.47 15.46
C ASP A 163 -15.80 -16.29 15.33
N SER A 164 -15.38 -15.93 14.11
CA SER A 164 -14.42 -14.85 13.86
C SER A 164 -14.81 -13.50 14.48
N PRO A 165 -16.08 -13.04 14.42
CA PRO A 165 -16.46 -11.79 15.08
C PRO A 165 -16.25 -11.80 16.60
N GLY A 166 -16.47 -12.96 17.25
CA GLY A 166 -16.22 -13.13 18.68
C GLY A 166 -14.74 -13.00 19.01
N MET A 167 -13.90 -13.73 18.27
CA MET A 167 -12.44 -13.68 18.42
C MET A 167 -11.88 -12.26 18.21
N ILE A 168 -12.35 -11.55 17.18
CA ILE A 168 -11.89 -10.18 16.89
C ILE A 168 -12.27 -9.22 18.02
N ARG A 169 -13.51 -9.29 18.53
CA ARG A 169 -13.95 -8.44 19.65
C ARG A 169 -13.17 -8.72 20.93
N GLU A 170 -12.84 -9.97 21.19
CA GLU A 170 -12.05 -10.37 22.35
C GLU A 170 -10.61 -9.87 22.23
N ALA A 171 -9.99 -10.00 21.07
CA ALA A 171 -8.65 -9.49 20.80
C ALA A 171 -8.57 -7.94 20.89
N ILE A 172 -9.59 -7.21 20.41
CA ILE A 172 -9.67 -5.74 20.61
C ILE A 172 -9.70 -5.40 22.11
N LYS A 173 -10.50 -6.13 22.90
CA LYS A 173 -10.59 -5.90 24.35
C LYS A 173 -9.27 -6.18 25.08
N LEU A 174 -8.59 -7.28 24.75
CA LEU A 174 -7.35 -7.68 25.42
C LEU A 174 -6.15 -6.81 25.03
N SER A 175 -6.11 -6.35 23.78
CA SER A 175 -5.06 -5.45 23.30
C SER A 175 -5.27 -3.98 23.66
N GLU A 176 -6.47 -3.63 24.14
CA GLU A 176 -6.92 -2.23 24.36
C GLU A 176 -6.89 -1.36 23.08
N ALA A 177 -6.91 -2.00 21.91
CA ALA A 177 -6.92 -1.28 20.64
C ALA A 177 -8.23 -0.50 20.44
N LYS A 178 -8.14 0.60 19.68
CA LYS A 178 -9.31 1.44 19.35
C LYS A 178 -10.22 0.79 18.30
N GLY A 179 -9.70 -0.20 17.56
CA GLY A 179 -10.47 -0.95 16.58
C GLY A 179 -9.66 -2.03 15.88
N ALA A 180 -10.30 -2.67 14.90
CA ALA A 180 -9.67 -3.67 14.04
C ALA A 180 -10.07 -3.50 12.57
N CYS A 181 -9.13 -3.79 11.68
CA CYS A 181 -9.36 -3.97 10.26
C CYS A 181 -9.26 -5.47 9.93
N VAL A 182 -10.19 -5.97 9.12
CA VAL A 182 -10.27 -7.40 8.79
C VAL A 182 -10.11 -7.56 7.29
N VAL A 183 -8.99 -8.17 6.88
CA VAL A 183 -8.66 -8.47 5.49
C VAL A 183 -8.91 -9.96 5.27
N TYR A 184 -9.88 -10.27 4.40
CA TYR A 184 -10.31 -11.64 4.15
C TYR A 184 -10.45 -11.94 2.65
N ALA A 185 -10.22 -13.20 2.27
CA ALA A 185 -10.48 -13.67 0.90
C ALA A 185 -11.91 -14.20 0.73
N PHE A 186 -12.44 -14.92 1.72
CA PHE A 186 -13.78 -15.50 1.67
C PHE A 186 -14.54 -15.29 2.98
N GLY A 187 -15.82 -14.89 2.89
CA GLY A 187 -16.68 -14.75 4.06
C GLY A 187 -18.15 -14.79 3.67
N SER A 188 -18.98 -15.43 4.48
CA SER A 188 -20.42 -15.42 4.25
C SER A 188 -20.99 -14.02 4.55
N LYS A 189 -22.02 -13.60 3.82
CA LYS A 189 -22.70 -12.31 4.07
C LYS A 189 -23.20 -12.16 5.50
N LYS A 190 -23.54 -13.28 6.16
CA LYS A 190 -23.98 -13.29 7.56
C LYS A 190 -22.83 -12.89 8.48
N VAL A 191 -21.69 -13.58 8.36
CA VAL A 191 -20.52 -13.30 9.19
C VAL A 191 -19.96 -11.90 8.97
N VAL A 192 -19.97 -11.40 7.72
CA VAL A 192 -19.52 -10.02 7.42
C VAL A 192 -20.43 -8.95 8.04
N LYS A 193 -21.73 -9.23 8.19
CA LYS A 193 -22.67 -8.32 8.88
C LYS A 193 -22.50 -8.31 10.40
N ASP A 194 -21.95 -9.40 10.95
CA ASP A 194 -21.83 -9.60 12.38
C ASP A 194 -20.50 -9.07 12.95
N LEU A 195 -19.58 -8.59 12.09
CA LEU A 195 -18.32 -7.93 12.46
C LEU A 195 -18.57 -6.60 13.18
#